data_AF-A0A352NNX7-F1
#
_entry.id   AF-A0A352NNX7-F1
#
_cell.length_a   1.000
_cell.length_b   1.000
_cell.length_c   1.000
_cell.angle_alpha   90.00
_cell.angle_beta   90.00
_cell.angle_gamma   90.00
#
_symmetry.space_group_name_H-M   'P 1'
#
loop_
_entity.id
_entity.type
_entity.pdbx_description
1 polymer ?
#
loop_
_entity_poly.entity_id
_entity_poly.type
_entity_poly.pdbx_seq_one_letter_code
_entity_poly.pdbx_strand_id
1 'polypeptide(L)'
;MSKYQQGHFIQIPRSLFSDERFIQLSDAGKWLFIVLKELEHRYTGKGEDFFFRSNEDLSQDCNWSLRKVIRVKQELISSGLIQTWLTHWQDPVTGKKSEKHISAFRLLV
;
A
#
# COMPACT_ATOMS: atom_id res chain seq x y z
N MET A 1 -22.13 21.44 -14.87
CA MET A 1 -21.75 20.01 -15.02
C MET A 1 -21.10 19.55 -13.73
N SER A 2 -21.62 18.51 -13.08
CA SER A 2 -20.95 17.93 -11.91
C SER A 2 -19.59 17.40 -12.36
N LYS A 3 -18.49 17.91 -11.78
CA LYS A 3 -17.10 17.55 -12.12
C LYS A 3 -16.80 16.04 -11.98
N TYR A 4 -17.72 15.26 -11.39
CA TYR A 4 -17.48 13.92 -10.87
C TYR A 4 -18.32 12.81 -11.53
N GLN A 5 -18.62 12.92 -12.84
CA GLN A 5 -19.51 11.98 -13.55
C GLN A 5 -18.99 10.53 -13.70
N GLN A 6 -17.69 10.30 -13.52
CA GLN A 6 -17.07 8.98 -13.77
C GLN A 6 -16.93 8.08 -12.54
N GLY A 7 -17.27 8.54 -11.32
CA GLY A 7 -17.35 7.69 -10.13
C GLY A 7 -16.04 7.04 -9.63
N HIS A 8 -14.94 7.13 -10.36
CA HIS A 8 -13.65 6.50 -10.02
C HIS A 8 -12.76 7.49 -9.25
N PHE A 9 -12.99 7.58 -7.94
CA PHE A 9 -12.18 8.42 -7.04
C PHE A 9 -11.53 7.56 -5.97
N ILE A 10 -10.25 7.86 -5.70
CA ILE A 10 -9.55 7.30 -4.55
C ILE A 10 -10.00 8.08 -3.33
N GLN A 11 -10.59 7.39 -2.37
CA GLN A 11 -10.86 7.97 -1.06
C GLN A 11 -9.56 7.99 -0.26
N ILE A 12 -9.19 9.16 0.26
CA ILE A 12 -8.01 9.33 1.11
C ILE A 12 -8.41 10.02 2.41
N PRO A 13 -7.82 9.63 3.55
CA PRO A 13 -8.14 10.24 4.82
C PRO A 13 -7.63 11.69 4.86
N ARG A 14 -8.39 12.58 5.51
CA ARG A 14 -8.00 14.00 5.63
C ARG A 14 -6.73 14.20 6.46
N SER A 15 -6.41 13.24 7.33
CA SER A 15 -5.18 13.22 8.11
C SER A 15 -3.93 13.30 7.23
N LEU A 16 -3.97 12.87 5.96
CA LEU A 16 -2.84 13.07 5.05
C LEU A 16 -2.48 14.55 4.83
N PHE A 17 -3.38 15.49 5.09
CA PHE A 17 -3.10 16.92 4.91
C PHE A 17 -2.73 17.63 6.21
N SER A 18 -2.85 16.97 7.36
CA SER A 18 -2.70 17.59 8.68
C SER A 18 -1.81 16.82 9.65
N ASP A 19 -1.60 15.51 9.43
CA ASP A 19 -0.76 14.67 10.28
C ASP A 19 0.71 14.98 10.01
N GLU A 20 1.44 15.33 11.07
CA GLU A 20 2.87 15.67 11.01
C GLU A 20 3.70 14.53 10.40
N ARG A 21 3.34 13.27 10.69
CA ARG A 21 4.02 12.08 10.15
C ARG A 21 3.94 12.03 8.63
N PHE A 22 2.83 12.48 8.05
CA PHE A 22 2.64 12.51 6.60
C PHE A 22 3.26 13.76 5.96
N ILE A 23 3.15 14.92 6.62
CA ILE A 23 3.70 16.19 6.09
C ILE A 23 5.21 16.07 5.86
N GLN A 24 5.92 15.39 6.78
CA GLN A 24 7.37 15.17 6.74
C GLN A 24 7.82 14.19 5.66
N LEU A 25 6.91 13.41 5.06
CA LEU A 25 7.27 12.49 3.99
C LEU A 25 7.74 13.24 2.75
N SER A 26 8.68 12.62 2.04
CA SER A 26 9.04 12.98 0.68
C SER A 26 7.86 12.84 -0.27
N ASP A 27 7.90 13.53 -1.40
CA ASP A 27 6.87 13.40 -2.45
C ASP A 27 6.70 11.95 -2.92
N ALA A 28 7.81 11.20 -2.95
CA ALA A 28 7.76 9.77 -3.24
C ALA A 28 7.05 8.98 -2.14
N GLY A 29 7.33 9.26 -0.85
CA GLY A 29 6.61 8.65 0.27
C GLY A 29 5.10 8.87 0.17
N LYS A 30 4.70 10.12 -0.08
CA LYS A 30 3.29 10.51 -0.26
C LYS A 30 2.65 9.76 -1.44
N TRP A 31 3.35 9.70 -2.58
CA TRP A 31 2.86 8.96 -3.74
C TRP A 31 2.69 7.46 -3.47
N LEU A 32 3.70 6.82 -2.86
CA LEU A 32 3.62 5.39 -2.53
C LEU A 32 2.45 5.12 -1.59
N PHE A 33 2.21 5.98 -0.60
CA PHE A 33 1.05 5.84 0.28
C PHE A 33 -0.28 5.91 -0.47
N ILE A 34 -0.43 6.84 -1.42
CA ILE A 34 -1.64 6.95 -2.26
C ILE A 34 -1.86 5.67 -3.09
N VAL A 35 -0.79 5.13 -3.69
CA VAL A 35 -0.84 3.86 -4.42
C VAL A 35 -1.26 2.73 -3.49
N LEU A 36 -0.70 2.64 -2.28
CA LEU A 36 -1.07 1.63 -1.29
C LEU A 36 -2.55 1.75 -0.87
N LYS A 37 -3.11 2.97 -0.77
CA LYS A 37 -4.54 3.17 -0.50
C LYS A 37 -5.44 2.65 -1.63
N GLU A 38 -5.03 2.85 -2.88
CA GLU A 38 -5.76 2.27 -4.02
C GLU A 38 -5.69 0.73 -4.00
N LEU A 39 -4.52 0.18 -3.67
CA LEU A 39 -4.34 -1.28 -3.56
C LEU A 39 -5.15 -1.86 -2.39
N GLU A 40 -5.25 -1.15 -1.27
CA GLU A 40 -6.12 -1.50 -0.13
C GLU A 40 -7.59 -1.61 -0.59
N HIS A 41 -8.11 -0.60 -1.28
CA HIS A 41 -9.48 -0.65 -1.80
C HIS A 41 -9.75 -1.80 -2.77
N ARG A 42 -8.73 -2.22 -3.52
CA ARG A 42 -8.85 -3.30 -4.52
C ARG A 42 -8.72 -4.68 -3.92
N TYR A 43 -7.86 -4.85 -2.92
CA TYR A 43 -7.37 -6.17 -2.52
C TYR A 43 -7.65 -6.52 -1.05
N THR A 44 -8.06 -5.57 -0.21
CA THR A 44 -8.44 -5.86 1.17
C THR A 44 -9.83 -6.51 1.20
N GLY A 45 -9.90 -7.73 1.71
CA GLY A 45 -11.14 -8.51 1.82
C GLY A 45 -12.01 -8.09 3.01
N LYS A 46 -13.26 -8.56 3.09
CA LYS A 46 -14.22 -8.19 4.14
C LYS A 46 -13.84 -8.63 5.57
N GLY A 47 -12.87 -9.54 5.72
CA GLY A 47 -12.47 -10.11 7.01
C GLY A 47 -11.04 -9.78 7.43
N GLU A 48 -10.31 -9.04 6.61
CA GLU A 48 -8.91 -8.70 6.83
C GLU A 48 -8.73 -7.20 6.65
N ASP A 49 -7.80 -6.60 7.39
CA ASP A 49 -7.46 -5.18 7.32
C ASP A 49 -6.07 -4.96 6.70
N PHE A 50 -5.60 -5.94 5.93
CA PHE A 50 -4.33 -5.89 5.22
C PHE A 50 -4.49 -6.45 3.80
N PHE A 51 -3.50 -6.22 2.95
CA PHE A 51 -3.41 -6.80 1.62
C PHE A 51 -1.98 -7.22 1.28
N PHE A 52 -1.83 -7.95 0.17
CA PHE A 52 -0.57 -8.53 -0.24
C PHE A 52 -0.02 -7.88 -1.50
N ARG A 53 1.28 -7.56 -1.48
CA ARG A 53 1.99 -7.10 -2.69
C ARG A 53 3.48 -7.42 -2.58
N SER A 54 4.11 -7.85 -3.67
CA SER A 54 5.57 -8.00 -3.71
C SER A 54 6.25 -6.65 -3.97
N ASN A 55 7.56 -6.55 -3.73
CA ASN A 55 8.28 -5.33 -4.08
C ASN A 55 8.35 -5.15 -5.60
N GLU A 56 8.38 -6.25 -6.35
CA GLU A 56 8.36 -6.32 -7.81
C GLU A 56 7.05 -5.76 -8.35
N ASP A 57 5.91 -6.17 -7.78
CA ASP A 57 4.61 -5.63 -8.17
C ASP A 57 4.50 -4.14 -7.83
N LEU A 58 4.94 -3.72 -6.63
CA LEU A 58 4.97 -2.31 -6.25
C LEU A 58 5.88 -1.46 -7.17
N SER A 59 6.95 -2.06 -7.66
CA SER A 59 7.85 -1.45 -8.64
C SER A 59 7.12 -1.17 -9.94
N GLN A 60 6.27 -2.09 -10.39
CA GLN A 60 5.43 -1.91 -11.57
C GLN A 60 4.31 -0.90 -11.29
N ASP A 61 3.61 -1.01 -10.15
CA ASP A 61 2.50 -0.13 -9.76
C ASP A 61 2.94 1.35 -9.70
N CYS A 62 4.17 1.60 -9.22
CA CYS A 62 4.73 2.95 -9.11
C CYS A 62 5.60 3.37 -10.31
N ASN A 63 5.86 2.45 -11.26
CA ASN A 63 6.86 2.59 -12.31
C ASN A 63 8.23 3.07 -11.79
N TRP A 64 8.71 2.46 -10.72
CA TRP A 64 9.99 2.77 -10.07
C TRP A 64 10.98 1.63 -10.23
N SER A 65 12.24 1.88 -9.89
CA SER A 65 13.20 0.80 -9.66
C SER A 65 12.96 0.16 -8.29
N LEU A 66 13.27 -1.14 -8.17
CA LEU A 66 13.18 -1.89 -6.91
C LEU A 66 13.90 -1.17 -5.76
N ARG A 67 15.09 -0.61 -6.04
CA ARG A 67 15.86 0.14 -5.04
C ARG A 67 15.10 1.36 -4.50
N LYS A 68 14.39 2.08 -5.37
CA LYS A 68 13.57 3.23 -4.96
C LYS A 68 12.37 2.76 -4.13
N VAL A 69 11.68 1.71 -4.55
CA VAL A 69 10.57 1.11 -3.78
C VAL A 69 11.01 0.73 -2.37
N ILE A 70 12.13 0.01 -2.24
CA ILE A 70 12.64 -0.43 -0.93
C ILE A 70 12.94 0.78 -0.04
N ARG A 71 13.63 1.80 -0.58
CA ARG A 71 13.97 3.02 0.18
C ARG A 71 12.71 3.76 0.66
N VAL A 72 11.77 4.01 -0.24
CA VAL A 72 10.54 4.77 0.06
C VAL A 72 9.60 3.96 0.95
N LYS A 73 9.59 2.64 0.82
CA LYS A 73 8.85 1.77 1.74
C LYS A 73 9.38 1.88 3.17
N GLN A 74 10.70 1.89 3.35
CA GLN A 74 11.29 2.07 4.67
C GLN A 74 10.92 3.42 5.29
N GLU A 75 10.91 4.49 4.50
CA GLU A 75 10.44 5.80 4.92
C GLU A 75 9.00 5.76 5.47
N LEU A 76 8.08 5.11 4.73
CA LEU A 76 6.70 4.94 5.20
C LEU A 76 6.59 4.09 6.47
N ILE A 77 7.38 3.02 6.59
CA ILE A 77 7.43 2.20 7.81
C ILE A 77 7.93 3.03 8.99
N SER A 78 9.02 3.78 8.82
CA SER A 78 9.59 4.65 9.86
C SER A 78 8.66 5.76 10.29
N SER A 79 7.80 6.27 9.39
CA SER A 79 6.78 7.26 9.74
C SER A 79 5.64 6.69 10.60
N GLY A 80 5.50 5.36 10.68
CA GLY A 80 4.40 4.71 11.40
C GLY A 80 3.04 4.81 10.70
N LEU A 81 3.00 5.14 9.41
CA LEU A 81 1.77 5.19 8.61
C LEU A 81 1.36 3.83 8.05
N ILE A 82 2.33 2.91 7.92
CA ILE A 82 2.09 1.54 7.45
C ILE A 82 2.77 0.54 8.38
N GLN A 83 2.19 -0.66 8.46
CA GLN A 83 2.81 -1.85 9.02
C GLN A 83 3.00 -2.89 7.93
N THR A 84 4.15 -3.57 7.98
CA THR A 84 4.46 -4.66 7.04
C THR A 84 5.05 -5.85 7.76
N TRP A 85 4.63 -7.05 7.38
CA TRP A 85 5.25 -8.30 7.84
C TRP A 85 5.34 -9.28 6.67
N LEU A 86 6.28 -10.21 6.77
CA LEU A 86 6.40 -11.28 5.81
C LEU A 86 5.41 -12.38 6.15
N THR A 87 4.69 -12.88 5.15
CA THR A 87 3.88 -14.09 5.28
C THR A 87 3.98 -14.93 4.01
N HIS A 88 3.47 -16.14 4.11
CA HIS A 88 3.23 -16.98 2.95
C HIS A 88 1.79 -16.77 2.49
N TRP A 89 1.60 -16.50 1.21
CA TRP A 89 0.27 -16.59 0.65
C TRP A 89 -0.14 -18.05 0.67
N GLN A 90 -1.28 -18.33 1.27
CA GLN A 90 -1.85 -19.67 1.29
C GLN A 90 -2.87 -19.74 0.17
N ASP A 91 -2.69 -20.71 -0.72
CA ASP A 91 -3.63 -20.96 -1.80
C ASP A 91 -5.00 -21.35 -1.19
N PRO A 92 -6.07 -20.60 -1.46
CA PRO A 92 -7.39 -20.87 -0.89
C PRO A 92 -8.00 -22.20 -1.36
N VAL A 93 -7.53 -22.76 -2.49
CA VAL A 93 -8.02 -24.02 -3.06
C VAL A 93 -7.16 -25.20 -2.60
N THR A 94 -5.84 -25.05 -2.60
CA THR A 94 -4.92 -26.17 -2.30
C THR A 94 -4.37 -26.17 -0.87
N GLY A 95 -4.55 -25.08 -0.13
CA GLY A 95 -4.03 -24.91 1.22
C GLY A 95 -2.50 -24.82 1.29
N LYS A 96 -1.80 -24.88 0.15
CA LYS A 96 -0.34 -24.83 0.07
C LYS A 96 0.15 -23.40 0.23
N LYS A 97 1.19 -23.24 1.05
CA LYS A 97 1.91 -21.98 1.22
C LYS A 97 2.80 -21.75 -0.01
N SER A 98 2.78 -20.54 -0.56
CA SER A 98 3.69 -20.15 -1.64
C SER A 98 5.15 -20.20 -1.17
N GLU A 99 6.05 -20.68 -2.03
CA GLU A 99 7.50 -20.63 -1.78
C GLU A 99 8.01 -19.18 -1.70
N LYS A 100 7.35 -18.27 -2.42
CA LYS A 100 7.68 -16.84 -2.39
C LYS A 100 7.09 -16.20 -1.15
N HIS A 101 7.92 -15.46 -0.42
CA HIS A 101 7.49 -14.59 0.67
C HIS A 101 6.78 -13.39 0.07
N ILE A 102 5.60 -13.06 0.61
CA ILE A 102 4.85 -11.88 0.19
C ILE A 102 4.78 -10.93 1.38
N SER A 103 4.91 -9.63 1.10
CA SER A 103 4.74 -8.60 2.12
C SER A 103 3.25 -8.34 2.29
N ALA A 104 2.77 -8.51 3.53
CA ALA A 104 1.49 -7.99 3.95
C ALA A 104 1.63 -6.49 4.25
N PHE A 105 0.63 -5.70 3.90
CA PHE A 105 0.55 -4.28 4.15
C PHE A 105 -0.74 -3.96 4.89
N ARG A 106 -0.62 -3.27 6.03
CA ARG A 106 -1.74 -2.66 6.76
C ARG A 106 -1.49 -1.16 6.84
N LEU A 107 -2.47 -0.35 6.46
CA LEU A 107 -2.40 1.11 6.62
C LEU A 107 -3.03 1.49 7.96
N LEU A 108 -2.41 2.41 8.68
CA LEU A 108 -2.80 2.78 10.04
C LEU A 108 -3.59 4.10 10.12
N VAL A 109 -4.25 4.46 9.03
CA VAL A 109 -4.87 5.78 8.80
C VAL A 109 -6.18 5.67 8.05
#